data_AF-A0A1N6RRF8-F1
#
_entry.id   AF-A0A1N6RRF8-F1
#
_cell.length_a   1.000
_cell.length_b   1.000
_cell.length_c   1.000
_cell.angle_alpha   90.00
_cell.angle_beta   90.00
_cell.angle_gamma   90.00
#
_symmetry.space_group_name_H-M   'P 1'
#
loop_
_entity.id
_entity.type
_entity.pdbx_description
1 polymer ?
#
loop_
_entity_poly.entity_id
_entity_poly.type
_entity_poly.pdbx_seq_one_letter_code
_entity_poly.pdbx_strand_id
1 'polypeptide(L)'
;MTVVLPPLTVERTGPFVPDAWRPLIEPVCELKEALDHAVRWPDSTPARGRAAQVLALHGMTLQQAAALKTSHLPDRFARHLLGDWFAASGEPVGTWARTSLPHWCTLGWVRKDAYRVTPDRPQARLRALVDELHADDGAMDATAHGLSGIPIFWAGEGKNRCQLYRLAGRARVGRVTLYPAPDLSAWCLAPVLGARHMVALIAPDGRVQLLPFGRASKPLLSALGVRWRSRPVIRPWVESLQRGQPMPHAQAEYRLRAAVLASAA
;
A
#
# COMPACT_ATOMS: atom_id res chain seq x y z
N MET A 1 16.24 -30.10 -12.17
CA MET A 1 15.91 -29.77 -10.77
C MET A 1 14.40 -29.72 -10.66
N THR A 2 13.81 -30.68 -9.97
CA THR A 2 12.35 -30.76 -9.78
C THR A 2 11.99 -29.82 -8.64
N VAL A 3 11.28 -28.73 -8.94
CA VAL A 3 10.77 -27.81 -7.91
C VAL A 3 9.66 -28.55 -7.16
N VAL A 4 9.96 -29.05 -5.96
CA VAL A 4 8.96 -29.62 -5.07
C VAL A 4 8.25 -28.46 -4.40
N LEU A 5 7.04 -28.14 -4.89
CA LEU A 5 6.18 -27.15 -4.24
C LEU A 5 5.75 -27.70 -2.86
N PRO A 6 5.73 -26.88 -1.81
CA PRO A 6 5.27 -27.31 -0.49
C PRO A 6 3.81 -27.80 -0.56
N PRO A 7 3.42 -28.77 0.29
CA PRO A 7 2.07 -29.31 0.29
C PRO A 7 1.03 -28.21 0.51
N LEU A 8 0.05 -28.13 -0.39
CA LEU A 8 -1.10 -27.23 -0.28
C LEU A 8 -1.85 -27.53 1.02
N THR A 9 -1.84 -26.59 1.96
CA THR A 9 -2.76 -26.66 3.09
C THR A 9 -4.16 -26.36 2.55
N VAL A 10 -5.06 -27.34 2.69
CA VAL A 10 -6.33 -27.40 1.94
C VAL A 10 -7.23 -26.22 2.28
N GLU A 11 -7.41 -25.89 3.57
CA GLU A 11 -8.22 -24.74 3.99
C GLU A 11 -7.69 -24.12 5.28
N ARG A 12 -7.75 -22.79 5.37
CA ARG A 12 -7.59 -22.07 6.65
C ARG A 12 -8.78 -21.13 6.83
N THR A 13 -9.56 -21.39 7.87
CA THR A 13 -10.72 -20.59 8.28
C THR A 13 -10.36 -19.79 9.53
N GLY A 14 -10.25 -18.47 9.39
CA GLY A 14 -9.97 -17.55 10.49
C GLY A 14 -9.47 -16.21 9.95
N PRO A 15 -9.62 -15.10 10.69
CA PRO A 15 -9.10 -13.83 10.23
C PRO A 15 -7.58 -13.94 10.15
N PHE A 16 -7.04 -14.01 8.93
CA PHE A 16 -5.61 -13.82 8.65
C PHE A 16 -5.08 -12.52 9.25
N VAL A 17 -5.98 -11.55 9.48
CA VAL A 17 -5.70 -10.24 10.04
C VAL A 17 -6.73 -9.91 11.11
N PRO A 18 -6.31 -9.68 12.37
CA PRO A 18 -7.21 -9.23 13.43
C PRO A 18 -7.91 -7.91 13.08
N ASP A 19 -9.18 -7.75 13.48
CA ASP A 19 -9.97 -6.54 13.20
C ASP A 19 -9.37 -5.26 13.77
N ALA A 20 -8.52 -5.35 14.80
CA ALA A 20 -7.77 -4.21 15.36
C ALA A 20 -6.89 -3.49 14.32
N TRP A 21 -6.52 -4.17 13.23
CA TRP A 21 -5.75 -3.56 12.13
C TRP A 21 -6.61 -2.77 11.16
N ARG A 22 -7.92 -3.01 11.11
CA ARG A 22 -8.83 -2.40 10.12
C ARG A 22 -8.70 -0.88 10.04
N PRO A 23 -8.67 -0.11 11.16
CA PRO A 23 -8.55 1.35 11.10
C PRO A 23 -7.26 1.86 10.43
N LEU A 24 -6.21 1.03 10.37
CA LEU A 24 -4.95 1.37 9.72
C LEU A 24 -4.92 0.97 8.25
N ILE A 25 -5.63 -0.09 7.86
CA ILE A 25 -5.49 -0.74 6.55
C ILE A 25 -6.60 -0.36 5.59
N GLU A 26 -7.84 -0.23 6.06
CA GLU A 26 -8.94 0.17 5.20
C GLU A 26 -8.68 1.53 4.52
N PRO A 27 -8.16 2.57 5.21
CA PRO A 27 -7.79 3.83 4.54
C PRO A 27 -6.68 3.69 3.50
N VAL A 28 -5.78 2.72 3.66
CA VAL A 28 -4.73 2.40 2.67
C VAL A 28 -5.36 1.83 1.39
N CYS A 29 -6.32 0.91 1.54
CA CYS A 29 -7.08 0.39 0.41
C CYS A 29 -7.85 1.51 -0.30
N GLU A 30 -8.47 2.44 0.43
CA GLU A 30 -9.15 3.60 -0.16
C GLU A 30 -8.20 4.53 -0.92
N LEU A 31 -7.03 4.81 -0.37
CA LEU A 31 -5.99 5.59 -1.05
C LEU A 31 -5.57 4.93 -2.36
N LYS A 32 -5.38 3.61 -2.34
CA LYS A 32 -5.06 2.83 -3.54
C LYS A 32 -6.16 2.98 -4.59
N GLU A 33 -7.42 2.77 -4.20
CA GLU A 33 -8.55 2.93 -5.12
C GLU A 33 -8.61 4.33 -5.71
N ALA A 34 -8.38 5.37 -4.91
CA ALA A 34 -8.35 6.76 -5.39
C ALA A 34 -7.24 7.00 -6.42
N LEU A 35 -6.06 6.42 -6.23
CA LEU A 35 -4.98 6.43 -7.22
C LEU A 35 -5.37 5.72 -8.52
N ASP A 36 -6.03 4.57 -8.43
CA ASP A 36 -6.50 3.84 -9.62
C ASP A 36 -7.49 4.65 -10.43
N HIS A 37 -8.45 5.31 -9.76
CA HIS A 37 -9.42 6.18 -10.41
C HIS A 37 -8.71 7.33 -11.15
N ALA A 38 -7.78 8.01 -10.48
CA ALA A 38 -7.04 9.13 -11.08
C ALA A 38 -6.14 8.70 -12.26
N VAL A 39 -5.48 7.54 -12.18
CA VAL A 39 -4.61 7.03 -13.25
C VAL A 39 -5.41 6.51 -14.44
N ARG A 40 -6.54 5.84 -14.21
CA ARG A 40 -7.33 5.20 -15.26
C ARG A 40 -8.30 6.15 -15.95
N TRP A 41 -8.89 7.06 -15.19
CA TRP A 41 -9.91 7.98 -15.67
C TRP A 41 -9.58 9.42 -15.28
N PRO A 42 -8.42 9.96 -15.68
CA PRO A 42 -7.99 11.30 -15.28
C PRO A 42 -9.02 12.38 -15.65
N ASP A 43 -9.62 12.28 -16.84
CA ASP A 43 -10.56 13.27 -17.37
C ASP A 43 -11.99 13.08 -16.87
N SER A 44 -12.32 11.91 -16.34
CA SER A 44 -13.68 11.59 -15.84
C SER A 44 -13.76 11.50 -14.33
N THR A 45 -12.64 11.56 -13.61
CA THR A 45 -12.63 11.55 -12.14
C THR A 45 -13.06 12.93 -11.62
N PRO A 46 -14.17 13.05 -10.88
CA PRO A 46 -14.65 14.36 -10.46
C PRO A 46 -13.64 15.06 -9.54
N ALA A 47 -13.32 16.32 -9.85
CA ALA A 47 -12.34 17.13 -9.09
C ALA A 47 -12.69 17.31 -7.60
N ARG A 48 -13.97 17.19 -7.24
CA ARG A 48 -14.48 17.26 -5.86
C ARG A 48 -15.03 15.92 -5.34
N GLY A 49 -14.87 14.85 -6.12
CA GLY A 49 -15.36 13.51 -5.77
C GLY A 49 -14.51 12.83 -4.69
N ARG A 50 -14.96 11.64 -4.25
CA ARG A 50 -14.31 10.88 -3.16
C ARG A 50 -12.82 10.60 -3.44
N ALA A 51 -12.46 10.22 -4.67
CA ALA A 51 -11.06 9.96 -5.04
C ALA A 51 -10.18 11.20 -4.85
N ALA A 52 -10.63 12.38 -5.30
CA ALA A 52 -9.91 13.63 -5.12
C ALA A 52 -9.75 14.01 -3.63
N GLN A 53 -10.81 13.81 -2.83
CA GLN A 53 -10.77 14.06 -1.39
C GLN A 53 -9.77 13.15 -0.68
N VAL A 54 -9.77 11.85 -1.01
CA VAL A 54 -8.81 10.89 -0.45
C VAL A 54 -7.38 11.28 -0.82
N LEU A 55 -7.09 11.58 -2.09
CA LEU A 55 -5.76 12.00 -2.53
C LEU A 55 -5.29 13.30 -1.85
N ALA A 56 -6.20 14.25 -1.65
CA ALA A 56 -5.90 15.51 -0.98
C ALA A 56 -5.45 15.31 0.49
N LEU A 57 -5.98 14.29 1.19
CA LEU A 57 -5.53 13.93 2.54
C LEU A 57 -4.05 13.51 2.59
N HIS A 58 -3.51 13.09 1.44
CA HIS A 58 -2.12 12.69 1.22
C HIS A 58 -1.32 13.75 0.46
N GLY A 59 -1.85 14.97 0.30
CA GLY A 59 -1.15 16.09 -0.33
C GLY A 59 -0.98 15.94 -1.86
N MET A 60 -1.85 15.16 -2.50
CA MET A 60 -1.77 14.85 -3.93
C MET A 60 -2.99 15.36 -4.68
N THR A 61 -2.78 15.98 -5.85
CA THR A 61 -3.85 16.33 -6.79
C THR A 61 -4.17 15.16 -7.72
N LEU A 62 -5.34 15.19 -8.38
CA LEU A 62 -5.68 14.20 -9.41
C LEU A 62 -4.64 14.17 -10.55
N GLN A 63 -4.13 15.33 -10.98
CA GLN A 63 -3.13 15.43 -12.03
C GLN A 63 -1.79 14.79 -11.60
N GLN A 64 -1.36 15.03 -10.36
CA GLN A 64 -0.16 14.41 -9.81
C GLN A 64 -0.33 12.89 -9.69
N ALA A 65 -1.50 12.42 -9.24
CA ALA A 65 -1.82 11.01 -9.15
C ALA A 65 -1.82 10.34 -10.54
N ALA A 66 -2.42 10.98 -11.55
CA ALA A 66 -2.49 10.48 -12.91
C ALA A 66 -1.11 10.27 -13.55
N ALA A 67 -0.11 11.04 -13.15
CA ALA A 67 1.28 10.89 -13.60
C ALA A 67 1.95 9.61 -13.07
N LEU A 68 1.39 8.95 -12.04
CA LEU A 68 1.97 7.78 -11.37
C LEU A 68 1.62 6.45 -12.06
N LYS A 69 1.77 6.39 -13.39
CA LYS A 69 1.26 5.30 -14.26
C LYS A 69 1.68 3.88 -13.83
N THR A 70 2.85 3.66 -13.25
CA THR A 70 3.31 2.33 -12.81
C THR A 70 3.16 2.10 -11.30
N SER A 71 2.95 3.15 -10.52
CA SER A 71 2.89 3.08 -9.06
C SER A 71 1.51 2.68 -8.52
N HIS A 72 0.48 2.72 -9.37
CA HIS A 72 -0.86 2.23 -9.04
C HIS A 72 -0.99 0.70 -9.08
N LEU A 73 0.03 -0.05 -9.49
CA LEU A 73 0.00 -1.52 -9.40
C LEU A 73 0.03 -1.94 -7.92
N PRO A 74 -0.78 -2.93 -7.47
CA PRO A 74 -0.89 -3.29 -6.05
C PRO A 74 0.43 -3.59 -5.34
N ASP A 75 1.32 -4.40 -5.95
CA ASP A 75 2.65 -4.68 -5.41
C ASP A 75 3.51 -3.40 -5.32
N ARG A 76 3.51 -2.57 -6.37
CA ARG A 76 4.27 -1.31 -6.37
C ARG A 76 3.73 -0.33 -5.34
N PHE A 77 2.42 -0.27 -5.17
CA PHE A 77 1.79 0.56 -4.14
C PHE A 77 2.14 0.07 -2.73
N ALA A 78 2.14 -1.25 -2.50
CA ALA A 78 2.60 -1.82 -1.23
C ALA A 78 4.06 -1.42 -0.92
N ARG A 79 4.94 -1.43 -1.93
CA ARG A 79 6.34 -0.96 -1.77
C ARG A 79 6.45 0.54 -1.52
N HIS A 80 5.62 1.37 -2.14
CA HIS A 80 5.55 2.81 -1.82
C HIS A 80 5.04 3.07 -0.39
N LEU A 81 4.23 2.17 0.13
CA LEU A 81 3.69 2.27 1.49
C LEU A 81 4.68 1.78 2.55
N LEU A 82 5.33 0.64 2.30
CA LEU A 82 6.11 -0.10 3.30
C LEU A 82 7.63 0.02 3.09
N GLY A 83 8.08 0.26 1.85
CA GLY A 83 9.48 0.22 1.42
C GLY A 83 9.77 -0.92 0.45
N ASP A 84 10.84 -0.81 -0.33
CA ASP A 84 11.22 -1.79 -1.37
C ASP A 84 11.71 -3.12 -0.77
N TRP A 85 12.13 -3.11 0.49
CA TRP A 85 12.47 -4.32 1.24
C TRP A 85 11.24 -5.21 1.55
N PHE A 86 10.03 -4.70 1.35
CA PHE A 86 8.78 -5.45 1.47
C PHE A 86 8.35 -6.04 0.12
N ALA A 87 9.30 -6.53 -0.66
CA ALA A 87 9.03 -7.26 -1.89
C ALA A 87 8.68 -8.72 -1.58
N ALA A 88 7.78 -9.30 -2.39
CA ALA A 88 7.52 -10.73 -2.41
C ALA A 88 8.75 -11.46 -2.99
N SER A 89 9.73 -11.78 -2.14
CA SER A 89 10.99 -12.43 -2.55
C SER A 89 11.28 -13.66 -1.70
N GLY A 90 12.10 -14.55 -2.25
CA GLY A 90 12.43 -15.83 -1.62
C GLY A 90 11.34 -16.89 -1.77
N GLU A 91 11.56 -18.03 -1.11
CA GLU A 91 10.60 -19.14 -1.09
C GLU A 91 9.37 -18.78 -0.25
N PRO A 92 8.15 -19.12 -0.70
CA PRO A 92 6.95 -18.91 0.10
C PRO A 92 7.02 -19.61 1.45
N VAL A 93 6.63 -18.91 2.51
CA VAL A 93 6.51 -19.50 3.87
C VAL A 93 5.23 -20.33 4.01
N GLY A 94 4.26 -20.15 3.11
CA GLY A 94 3.02 -20.90 3.10
C GLY A 94 2.13 -20.55 1.91
N THR A 95 1.42 -21.55 1.41
CA THR A 95 0.37 -21.38 0.37
C THR A 95 -0.88 -22.14 0.79
N TRP A 96 -2.02 -21.44 0.73
CA TRP A 96 -3.34 -21.99 1.03
C TRP A 96 -4.20 -21.92 -0.21
N ALA A 97 -4.78 -23.06 -0.61
CA ALA A 97 -5.64 -23.15 -1.79
C ALA A 97 -6.87 -22.26 -1.65
N ARG A 98 -7.44 -22.23 -0.44
CA ARG A 98 -8.64 -21.47 -0.14
C ARG A 98 -8.54 -20.80 1.22
N THR A 99 -8.75 -19.49 1.22
CA THR A 99 -8.72 -18.64 2.39
C THR A 99 -9.76 -17.54 2.24
N SER A 100 -10.43 -17.20 3.34
CA SER A 100 -11.29 -16.03 3.44
C SER A 100 -10.49 -14.84 3.98
N LEU A 101 -10.19 -13.87 3.12
CA LEU A 101 -9.55 -12.62 3.51
C LEU A 101 -10.61 -11.55 3.81
N PRO A 102 -10.45 -10.77 4.89
CA PRO A 102 -11.26 -9.59 5.11
C PRO A 102 -11.28 -8.66 3.90
N HIS A 103 -12.45 -8.08 3.61
CA HIS A 103 -12.67 -7.25 2.42
C HIS A 103 -11.88 -5.93 2.42
N TRP A 104 -11.38 -5.53 3.59
CA TRP A 104 -10.65 -4.28 3.82
C TRP A 104 -9.13 -4.45 3.85
N CYS A 105 -8.58 -5.66 3.68
CA CYS A 105 -7.14 -5.91 3.83
C CYS A 105 -6.40 -6.27 2.53
N THR A 106 -7.08 -6.20 1.37
CA THR A 106 -6.43 -6.49 0.08
C THR A 106 -6.38 -5.29 -0.85
N LEU A 107 -5.17 -4.96 -1.31
CA LEU A 107 -4.89 -4.02 -2.38
C LEU A 107 -5.21 -4.68 -3.72
N GLY A 108 -6.14 -4.10 -4.47
CA GLY A 108 -6.50 -4.58 -5.80
C GLY A 108 -6.56 -3.45 -6.81
N TRP A 109 -7.03 -3.78 -8.00
CA TRP A 109 -7.25 -2.85 -9.10
C TRP A 109 -8.71 -2.40 -9.05
N VAL A 110 -8.98 -1.17 -9.44
CA VAL A 110 -10.31 -0.82 -9.96
C VAL A 110 -10.30 -1.17 -11.46
N ARG A 111 -10.63 -2.42 -11.78
CA ARG A 111 -10.52 -2.96 -13.15
C ARG A 111 -11.77 -2.60 -13.97
N LYS A 112 -11.60 -2.18 -15.23
CA LYS A 112 -12.65 -1.95 -16.26
C LYS A 112 -13.61 -0.79 -15.97
N ASP A 113 -14.09 -0.14 -17.03
CA ASP A 113 -15.02 1.00 -16.95
C ASP A 113 -16.34 0.65 -16.24
N ALA A 114 -16.78 -0.61 -16.33
CA ALA A 114 -17.96 -1.11 -15.64
C ALA A 114 -17.89 -0.95 -14.10
N TYR A 115 -16.68 -0.87 -13.53
CA TYR A 115 -16.45 -0.71 -12.10
C TYR A 115 -16.09 0.73 -11.72
N ARG A 116 -16.03 1.67 -12.67
CA ARG A 116 -15.83 3.10 -12.39
C ARG A 116 -16.92 3.65 -11.46
N VAL A 117 -18.17 3.27 -11.71
CA VAL A 117 -19.32 3.74 -10.91
C VAL A 117 -19.60 2.86 -9.69
N THR A 118 -18.72 1.90 -9.36
CA THR A 118 -18.90 1.03 -8.18
C THR A 118 -19.13 1.81 -6.88
N PRO A 119 -18.40 2.90 -6.60
CA PRO A 119 -18.63 3.71 -5.40
C PRO A 119 -20.06 4.25 -5.26
N ASP A 120 -20.74 4.49 -6.38
CA ASP A 120 -22.07 5.11 -6.41
C ASP A 120 -23.20 4.07 -6.46
N ARG A 121 -22.88 2.77 -6.53
CA ARG A 121 -23.90 1.71 -6.56
C ARG A 121 -24.50 1.49 -5.17
N PRO A 122 -25.83 1.26 -5.06
CA PRO A 122 -26.46 0.91 -3.80
C PRO A 122 -25.91 -0.38 -3.19
N GLN A 123 -25.89 -0.46 -1.86
CA GLN A 123 -25.35 -1.61 -1.10
C GLN A 123 -25.94 -2.96 -1.54
N ALA A 124 -27.26 -3.01 -1.76
CA ALA A 124 -27.93 -4.23 -2.20
C ALA A 124 -27.42 -4.71 -3.56
N ARG A 125 -27.18 -3.79 -4.50
CA ARG A 125 -26.63 -4.14 -5.83
C ARG A 125 -25.18 -4.58 -5.75
N LEU A 126 -24.38 -3.94 -4.90
CA LEU A 126 -22.99 -4.35 -4.66
C LEU A 126 -22.92 -5.79 -4.12
N ARG A 127 -23.77 -6.13 -3.15
CA ARG A 127 -23.86 -7.49 -2.59
C ARG A 127 -24.31 -8.50 -3.64
N ALA A 128 -25.39 -8.21 -4.38
CA ALA A 128 -25.87 -9.07 -5.45
C ALA A 128 -24.80 -9.36 -6.50
N LEU A 129 -24.02 -8.34 -6.92
CA LEU A 129 -22.91 -8.53 -7.86
C LEU A 129 -21.82 -9.45 -7.29
N VAL A 130 -21.49 -9.35 -6.00
CA VAL A 130 -20.52 -10.27 -5.39
C VAL A 130 -21.08 -11.69 -5.32
N ASP A 131 -22.35 -11.84 -4.98
CA ASP A 131 -23.01 -13.14 -4.87
C ASP A 131 -23.13 -13.81 -6.25
N GLU A 132 -23.46 -13.06 -7.32
CA GLU A 132 -23.39 -13.49 -8.74
C GLU A 132 -21.99 -13.97 -9.10
N LEU A 133 -20.95 -13.19 -8.76
CA LEU A 133 -19.56 -13.56 -9.03
C LEU A 133 -19.14 -14.84 -8.31
N HIS A 134 -19.63 -15.08 -7.09
CA HIS A 134 -19.33 -16.33 -6.38
C HIS A 134 -20.05 -17.55 -7.00
N ALA A 135 -21.23 -17.36 -7.57
CA ALA A 135 -22.01 -18.42 -8.22
C ALA A 135 -21.43 -18.82 -9.59
N ASP A 136 -21.03 -17.84 -10.40
CA ASP A 136 -20.48 -18.08 -11.76
C ASP A 136 -19.05 -18.63 -11.73
N ASP A 137 -18.24 -18.24 -10.73
CA ASP A 137 -16.79 -18.35 -10.83
C ASP A 137 -16.18 -19.66 -10.34
N GLY A 138 -16.96 -20.68 -9.98
CA GLY A 138 -16.50 -22.07 -9.73
C GLY A 138 -15.02 -22.21 -9.36
N ALA A 139 -14.62 -21.68 -8.19
CA ALA A 139 -13.25 -21.73 -7.67
C ALA A 139 -12.10 -21.24 -8.60
N MET A 140 -12.31 -20.32 -9.54
CA MET A 140 -11.19 -19.66 -10.22
C MET A 140 -10.46 -18.72 -9.26
N ASP A 141 -9.34 -19.22 -8.73
CA ASP A 141 -8.40 -18.67 -7.76
C ASP A 141 -8.22 -17.14 -7.84
N ALA A 142 -9.01 -16.38 -7.07
CA ALA A 142 -8.63 -15.03 -6.71
C ALA A 142 -7.31 -15.14 -5.91
N THR A 143 -6.19 -14.90 -6.58
CA THR A 143 -4.88 -14.99 -5.95
C THR A 143 -4.59 -13.72 -5.15
N ALA A 144 -4.05 -13.90 -3.96
CA ALA A 144 -3.49 -12.82 -3.17
C ALA A 144 -2.12 -13.23 -2.66
N HIS A 145 -1.22 -12.25 -2.64
CA HIS A 145 0.11 -12.38 -2.09
C HIS A 145 0.21 -11.46 -0.86
N GLY A 146 1.02 -11.85 0.11
CA GLY A 146 1.31 -11.04 1.27
C GLY A 146 2.64 -11.44 1.90
N LEU A 147 3.02 -10.73 2.96
CA LEU A 147 4.19 -11.08 3.77
C LEU A 147 3.73 -11.62 5.11
N SER A 148 4.44 -12.62 5.63
CA SER A 148 4.14 -13.22 6.92
C SER A 148 4.17 -12.17 8.03
N GLY A 149 3.10 -12.08 8.83
CA GLY A 149 2.98 -11.08 9.90
C GLY A 149 2.65 -9.66 9.44
N ILE A 150 2.57 -9.40 8.12
CA ILE A 150 2.14 -8.11 7.59
C ILE A 150 0.65 -8.19 7.20
N PRO A 151 -0.20 -7.31 7.74
CA PRO A 151 -1.66 -7.44 7.63
C PRO A 151 -2.23 -6.91 6.30
N ILE A 152 -1.40 -6.74 5.27
CA ILE A 152 -1.77 -6.22 3.96
C ILE A 152 -1.45 -7.25 2.89
N PHE A 153 -2.44 -7.51 2.05
CA PHE A 153 -2.31 -8.39 0.89
C PHE A 153 -2.41 -7.57 -0.38
N TRP A 154 -1.82 -8.04 -1.46
CA TRP A 154 -2.08 -7.51 -2.80
C TRP A 154 -2.58 -8.62 -3.70
N ALA A 155 -3.64 -8.31 -4.44
CA ALA A 155 -4.23 -9.25 -5.37
C ALA A 155 -3.31 -9.48 -6.56
N GLY A 156 -3.12 -10.75 -6.93
CA GLY A 156 -2.27 -11.19 -8.04
C GLY A 156 -2.91 -10.93 -9.42
N GLU A 157 -2.43 -11.64 -10.44
CA GLU A 157 -3.09 -11.62 -11.74
C GLU A 157 -4.42 -12.39 -11.69
N GLY A 158 -5.46 -11.81 -12.29
CA GLY A 158 -6.83 -12.35 -12.25
C GLY A 158 -7.78 -11.58 -11.32
N LYS A 159 -9.00 -11.34 -11.80
CA LYS A 159 -10.20 -10.81 -11.08
C LYS A 159 -9.96 -9.88 -9.86
N ASN A 160 -9.17 -8.83 -10.06
CA ASN A 160 -8.93 -7.76 -9.10
C ASN A 160 -10.12 -6.79 -9.01
N ARG A 161 -11.15 -7.15 -8.23
CA ARG A 161 -12.34 -6.32 -7.97
C ARG A 161 -12.40 -5.88 -6.49
N CYS A 162 -11.25 -5.59 -5.88
CA CYS A 162 -11.16 -5.40 -4.42
C CYS A 162 -12.07 -4.27 -3.91
N GLN A 163 -12.22 -3.19 -4.67
CA GLN A 163 -13.19 -2.12 -4.35
C GLN A 163 -14.63 -2.64 -4.24
N LEU A 164 -15.07 -3.51 -5.16
CA LEU A 164 -16.41 -4.09 -5.10
C LEU A 164 -16.59 -4.91 -3.81
N TYR A 165 -15.66 -5.80 -3.50
CA TYR A 165 -15.73 -6.63 -2.28
C TYR A 165 -15.73 -5.78 -1.02
N ARG A 166 -14.86 -4.74 -0.96
CA ARG A 166 -14.78 -3.80 0.15
C ARG A 166 -16.10 -3.07 0.36
N LEU A 167 -16.63 -2.44 -0.68
CA LEU A 167 -17.88 -1.69 -0.60
C LEU A 167 -19.09 -2.60 -0.36
N ALA A 168 -19.09 -3.83 -0.87
CA ALA A 168 -20.13 -4.82 -0.57
C ALA A 168 -20.08 -5.33 0.88
N GLY A 169 -18.95 -5.17 1.58
CA GLY A 169 -18.70 -5.74 2.91
C GLY A 169 -18.57 -7.26 2.88
N ARG A 170 -18.10 -7.83 1.76
CA ARG A 170 -18.04 -9.27 1.53
C ARG A 170 -16.59 -9.74 1.50
N ALA A 171 -16.25 -10.73 2.32
CA ALA A 171 -14.91 -11.32 2.34
C ALA A 171 -14.51 -11.84 0.96
N ARG A 172 -13.20 -11.82 0.70
CA ARG A 172 -12.63 -12.35 -0.55
C ARG A 172 -12.17 -13.77 -0.30
N VAL A 173 -12.69 -14.71 -1.07
CA VAL A 173 -12.28 -16.11 -0.99
C VAL A 173 -11.35 -16.43 -2.15
N GLY A 174 -10.20 -17.05 -1.86
CA GLY A 174 -9.28 -17.48 -2.91
C GLY A 174 -7.95 -18.01 -2.38
N ARG A 175 -6.99 -18.17 -3.28
CA ARG A 175 -5.65 -18.68 -2.98
C ARG A 175 -4.78 -17.59 -2.38
N VAL A 176 -4.09 -17.90 -1.28
CA VAL A 176 -3.17 -16.98 -0.62
C VAL A 176 -1.77 -17.57 -0.56
N THR A 177 -0.78 -16.79 -0.97
CA THR A 177 0.64 -17.13 -0.84
C THR A 177 1.32 -16.08 0.02
N LEU A 178 1.99 -16.53 1.10
CA LEU A 178 2.76 -15.66 1.99
C LEU A 178 4.25 -15.85 1.75
N TYR A 179 4.96 -14.73 1.72
CA TYR A 179 6.42 -14.65 1.62
C TYR A 179 7.03 -14.20 2.96
N PRO A 180 8.33 -14.42 3.19
CA PRO A 180 9.01 -13.91 4.37
C PRO A 180 8.90 -12.39 4.48
N ALA A 181 8.69 -11.87 5.70
CA ALA A 181 8.78 -10.43 5.96
C ALA A 181 10.19 -10.07 6.46
N PRO A 182 10.70 -8.86 6.17
CA PRO A 182 11.93 -8.36 6.78
C PRO A 182 11.74 -8.15 8.30
N ASP A 183 12.80 -8.35 9.10
CA ASP A 183 12.79 -7.93 10.50
C ASP A 183 12.86 -6.40 10.60
N LEU A 184 11.89 -5.82 11.30
CA LEU A 184 11.70 -4.37 11.44
C LEU A 184 12.19 -3.81 12.77
N SER A 185 12.65 -4.66 13.69
CA SER A 185 13.00 -4.28 15.07
C SER A 185 14.01 -3.13 15.17
N ALA A 186 14.97 -3.07 14.26
CA ALA A 186 16.03 -2.06 14.26
C ALA A 186 15.72 -0.83 13.39
N TRP A 187 14.63 -0.84 12.63
CA TRP A 187 14.31 0.21 11.65
C TRP A 187 13.79 1.48 12.29
N CYS A 188 13.95 2.60 11.58
CA CYS A 188 13.45 3.90 12.04
C CYS A 188 12.65 4.62 10.95
N LEU A 189 11.58 5.30 11.35
CA LEU A 189 10.89 6.32 10.59
C LEU A 189 11.33 7.71 11.03
N ALA A 190 11.43 8.65 10.09
CA ALA A 190 11.73 10.05 10.38
C ALA A 190 10.90 10.99 9.50
N PRO A 191 10.61 12.22 9.97
CA PRO A 191 9.99 13.24 9.13
C PRO A 191 10.94 13.69 8.03
N VAL A 192 10.41 14.06 6.86
CA VAL A 192 11.20 14.61 5.75
C VAL A 192 11.08 16.12 5.75
N LEU A 193 12.20 16.82 5.88
CA LEU A 193 12.22 18.28 5.85
C LEU A 193 11.78 18.78 4.47
N GLY A 194 10.84 19.74 4.45
CA GLY A 194 10.29 20.31 3.22
C GLY A 194 9.23 19.45 2.53
N ALA A 195 8.90 18.26 3.06
CA ALA A 195 7.89 17.38 2.46
C ALA A 195 6.99 16.73 3.54
N ARG A 196 5.98 17.48 4.00
CA ARG A 196 5.07 17.05 5.08
C ARG A 196 4.24 15.79 4.78
N HIS A 197 4.08 15.44 3.50
CA HIS A 197 3.34 14.26 3.06
C HIS A 197 4.20 13.00 2.98
N MET A 198 5.53 13.10 3.13
CA MET A 198 6.45 11.97 3.04
C MET A 198 7.04 11.62 4.40
N VAL A 199 7.47 10.37 4.55
CA VAL A 199 8.32 9.93 5.66
C VAL A 199 9.55 9.20 5.12
N ALA A 200 10.66 9.28 5.83
CA ALA A 200 11.85 8.51 5.52
C ALA A 200 11.83 7.22 6.33
N LEU A 201 12.02 6.09 5.65
CA LEU A 201 12.31 4.79 6.25
C LEU A 201 13.82 4.57 6.23
N ILE A 202 14.40 4.31 7.40
CA ILE A 202 15.84 4.18 7.61
C ILE A 202 16.10 2.74 8.05
N ALA A 203 16.82 2.00 7.21
CA ALA A 203 17.26 0.64 7.48
C ALA A 203 18.43 0.64 8.50
N PRO A 204 18.70 -0.51 9.16
CA PRO A 204 19.77 -0.62 10.15
C PRO A 204 21.18 -0.34 9.60
N ASP A 205 21.38 -0.57 8.30
CA ASP A 205 22.61 -0.29 7.56
C ASP A 205 22.75 1.19 7.15
N GLY A 206 21.80 2.05 7.55
CA GLY A 206 21.80 3.47 7.24
C GLY A 206 21.21 3.84 5.88
N ARG A 207 20.80 2.88 5.04
CA ARG A 207 20.09 3.18 3.79
C ARG A 207 18.75 3.84 4.09
N VAL A 208 18.38 4.83 3.27
CA VAL A 208 17.17 5.61 3.44
C VAL A 208 16.29 5.51 2.20
N GLN A 209 15.00 5.23 2.41
CA GLN A 209 13.96 5.29 1.39
C GLN A 209 12.91 6.33 1.76
N LEU A 210 12.52 7.15 0.80
CA LEU A 210 11.40 8.07 0.97
C LEU A 210 10.09 7.36 0.62
N LEU A 211 9.14 7.39 1.54
CA LEU A 211 7.80 6.85 1.37
C LEU A 211 6.84 8.01 1.05
N PRO A 212 6.21 8.04 -0.14
CA PRO A 212 5.41 9.17 -0.60
C PRO A 212 4.07 9.33 0.14
N PHE A 213 3.63 8.30 0.89
CA PHE A 213 2.34 8.29 1.58
C PHE A 213 2.50 8.35 3.10
N GLY A 214 3.25 9.31 3.62
CA GLY A 214 3.62 9.40 5.04
C GLY A 214 2.46 9.32 6.03
N ARG A 215 1.29 9.86 5.69
CA ARG A 215 0.06 9.74 6.50
C ARG A 215 -0.46 8.30 6.63
N ALA A 216 -0.23 7.46 5.63
CA ALA A 216 -0.57 6.03 5.64
C ALA A 216 0.60 5.18 6.15
N SER A 217 1.82 5.43 5.65
CA SER A 217 3.03 4.67 5.99
C SER A 217 3.39 4.76 7.47
N LYS A 218 3.36 5.96 8.07
CA LYS A 218 3.79 6.18 9.46
C LYS A 218 3.02 5.31 10.45
N PRO A 219 1.68 5.43 10.58
CA PRO A 219 0.96 4.67 11.60
C PRO A 219 1.03 3.16 11.36
N LEU A 220 1.03 2.72 10.10
CA LEU A 220 1.15 1.31 9.73
C LEU A 220 2.51 0.73 10.13
N LEU A 221 3.61 1.35 9.73
CA LEU A 221 4.96 0.87 10.05
C LEU A 221 5.27 0.99 11.54
N SER A 222 4.75 2.01 12.23
CA SER A 222 4.84 2.09 13.70
C SER A 222 4.09 0.94 14.39
N ALA A 223 2.91 0.55 13.91
CA ALA A 223 2.19 -0.61 14.44
C ALA A 223 2.92 -1.94 14.15
N LEU A 224 3.74 -1.98 13.09
CA LEU A 224 4.63 -3.10 12.76
C LEU A 224 5.97 -3.07 13.55
N GLY A 225 6.15 -2.14 14.48
CA GLY A 225 7.32 -2.07 15.35
C GLY A 225 8.46 -1.15 14.86
N VAL A 226 8.28 -0.44 13.75
CA VAL A 226 9.28 0.54 13.29
C VAL A 226 9.31 1.75 14.22
N ARG A 227 10.49 2.08 14.75
CA ARG A 227 10.65 3.15 15.75
C ARG A 227 10.52 4.53 15.10
N TRP A 228 9.96 5.49 15.82
CA TRP A 228 9.92 6.88 15.37
C TRP A 228 11.14 7.67 15.85
N ARG A 229 11.80 8.38 14.94
CA ARG A 229 12.87 9.33 15.21
C ARG A 229 12.37 10.75 14.93
N SER A 230 12.45 11.63 15.92
CA SER A 230 12.01 13.03 15.81
C SER A 230 12.89 13.88 14.88
N ARG A 231 14.19 13.55 14.80
CA ARG A 231 15.15 14.29 13.97
C ARG A 231 14.84 14.09 12.49
N PRO A 232 14.53 15.16 11.73
CA PRO A 232 14.17 15.05 10.33
C PRO A 232 15.34 14.59 9.46
N VAL A 233 14.99 14.04 8.31
CA VAL A 233 15.89 13.72 7.22
C VAL A 233 15.76 14.80 6.13
N ILE A 234 16.88 15.22 5.56
CA ILE A 234 16.91 16.26 4.52
C ILE A 234 16.70 15.59 3.15
N ARG A 235 15.66 15.98 2.41
CA ARG A 235 15.33 15.34 1.11
C ARG A 235 16.49 15.40 0.10
N PRO A 236 17.16 16.54 -0.16
CA PRO A 236 18.35 16.58 -0.99
C PRO A 236 19.47 15.63 -0.55
N TRP A 237 19.62 15.40 0.77
CA TRP A 237 20.61 14.48 1.30
C TRP A 237 20.27 13.03 0.96
N VAL A 238 18.99 12.65 1.04
CA VAL A 238 18.52 11.32 0.61
C VAL A 238 18.71 11.12 -0.88
N GLU A 239 18.35 12.12 -1.70
CA GLU A 239 18.54 12.06 -3.15
C GLU A 239 20.02 11.98 -3.55
N SER A 240 20.92 12.57 -2.74
CA SER A 240 22.37 12.49 -2.90
C SER A 240 22.91 11.09 -2.54
N LEU A 241 22.47 10.53 -1.40
CA LEU A 241 22.79 9.16 -0.98
C LEU A 241 22.35 8.13 -2.01
N GLN A 242 21.14 8.28 -2.56
CA GLN A 242 20.61 7.40 -3.60
C GLN A 242 21.39 7.45 -4.91
N ARG A 243 22.06 8.58 -5.20
CA ARG A 243 22.91 8.76 -6.39
C ARG A 243 24.38 8.38 -6.16
N GLY A 244 24.75 7.94 -4.96
CA GLY A 244 26.15 7.67 -4.60
C GLY A 244 27.03 8.92 -4.61
N GLN A 245 26.43 10.11 -4.59
CA GLN A 245 27.15 11.38 -4.60
C GLN A 245 27.23 11.90 -3.16
N PRO A 246 28.42 12.20 -2.61
CA PRO A 246 28.51 12.87 -1.33
C PRO A 246 28.03 14.32 -1.48
N MET A 247 26.96 14.69 -0.76
CA MET A 247 26.69 16.12 -0.55
C MET A 247 27.70 16.64 0.48
N PRO A 248 28.38 17.79 0.22
CA PRO A 248 29.27 18.39 1.20
C PRO A 248 28.48 18.73 2.47
N HIS A 249 28.81 18.04 3.56
CA HIS A 249 28.12 18.09 4.86
C HIS A 249 27.87 19.54 5.35
N ALA A 250 28.76 20.47 5.01
CA ALA A 250 28.69 21.88 5.41
C ALA A 250 27.55 22.68 4.74
N GLN A 251 27.18 22.40 3.48
CA GLN A 251 26.17 23.22 2.77
C GLN A 251 24.73 22.84 3.15
N ALA A 252 24.47 21.57 3.45
CA ALA A 252 23.16 21.09 3.88
C ALA A 252 22.83 21.58 5.30
N GLU A 253 23.82 21.56 6.21
CA GLU A 253 23.66 22.08 7.58
C GLU A 253 23.54 23.62 7.61
N TYR A 254 24.26 24.33 6.74
CA TYR A 254 24.18 25.79 6.63
C TYR A 254 22.81 26.25 6.10
N ARG A 255 22.28 25.61 5.04
CA ARG A 255 20.92 25.92 4.54
C ARG A 255 19.82 25.52 5.52
N LEU A 256 20.05 24.47 6.33
CA LEU A 256 19.16 24.05 7.42
C LEU A 256 19.09 25.11 8.53
N ARG A 257 20.24 25.62 8.99
CA ARG A 257 20.29 26.71 9.99
C ARG A 257 19.65 27.98 9.44
N ALA A 258 19.93 28.34 8.19
CA ALA A 258 19.34 29.53 7.56
C ALA A 258 17.80 29.42 7.42
N ALA A 259 17.25 28.27 7.04
CA ALA A 259 15.80 28.10 6.86
C ALA A 259 15.03 27.98 8.19
N VAL A 260 15.62 27.35 9.21
CA VAL A 260 15.02 27.25 10.55
C VAL A 260 15.05 28.59 11.28
N LEU A 261 16.11 29.39 11.11
CA LEU A 261 16.21 30.72 11.71
C LEU A 261 15.36 31.77 10.96
N ALA A 262 15.20 31.64 9.64
CA ALA A 262 14.36 32.55 8.84
C ALA A 262 12.84 32.34 9.02
N SER A 263 12.41 31.26 9.68
CA SER A 263 10.99 30.99 10.00
C SER A 263 10.65 31.27 11.47
N ALA A 264 11.61 31.78 12.24
CA ALA A 264 11.47 32.21 13.64
C ALA A 264 11.69 33.73 13.83
N ALA A 265 11.83 34.48 12.73
CA ALA A 265 11.85 35.95 12.66
C ALA A 265 10.64 36.43 11.86
#